data_AF-A0A950RR97-F1
#
_entry.id   AF-A0A950RR97-F1
#
_cell.length_a   1.000
_cell.length_b   1.000
_cell.length_c   1.000
_cell.angle_alpha   90.00
_cell.angle_beta   90.00
_cell.angle_gamma   90.00
#
_symmetry.space_group_name_H-M   'P 1'
#
loop_
_entity.id
_entity.type
_entity.pdbx_description
1 polymer ?
#
loop_
_entity_poly.entity_id
_entity_poly.type
_entity_poly.pdbx_seq_one_letter_code
_entity_poly.pdbx_strand_id
1 'polypeptide(L)'
;MRPLLTQGNGKVGTAIHLWSLPAIGTCPGSTEQCRSVCYANSGHFALPSVKERLNWCYKQSLRKDFVSRMVSEIRRKGVLVLRVHVSGDFFNKEYAEKWLDIMRQLPRVRFYWYSRSWRVPEIAPVLEQMAALKCCRAWYSLDRQTGLPATVPPGVRLAYLQAEDQEEPELLDLLFVVRKLRRHAQRVSLPLLCPHQADKRENCGACGKCFR
;
A
#
# COMPACT_ATOMS: atom_id res chain seq x y z
N MET A 1 9.04 -16.22 19.27
CA MET A 1 9.09 -16.09 17.79
C MET A 1 8.70 -14.66 17.40
N ARG A 2 9.51 -13.95 16.59
CA ARG A 2 9.22 -12.55 16.19
C ARG A 2 7.95 -12.51 15.32
N PRO A 3 6.95 -11.65 15.60
CA PRO A 3 5.72 -11.57 14.79
C PRO A 3 6.02 -11.07 13.37
N LEU A 4 5.24 -11.50 12.39
CA LEU A 4 5.26 -11.03 11.01
C LEU A 4 4.58 -9.66 10.88
N LEU A 5 3.44 -9.49 11.51
CA LEU A 5 2.62 -8.27 11.41
C LEU A 5 2.94 -7.28 12.54
N THR A 6 2.98 -6.00 12.19
CA THR A 6 2.96 -4.89 13.16
C THR A 6 1.54 -4.34 13.27
N GLN A 7 1.10 -3.94 14.46
CA GLN A 7 -0.24 -3.41 14.67
C GLN A 7 -0.19 -1.89 14.82
N GLY A 8 -0.90 -1.20 13.93
CA GLY A 8 -1.20 0.21 14.03
C GLY A 8 -0.03 1.20 14.03
N ASN A 9 -0.39 2.48 14.08
CA ASN A 9 0.41 3.65 14.45
C ASN A 9 -0.52 4.88 14.46
N GLY A 10 0.01 6.07 14.77
CA GLY A 10 -0.80 7.30 14.80
C GLY A 10 -1.52 7.65 13.48
N LYS A 11 -0.96 7.28 12.32
CA LYS A 11 -1.57 7.54 11.00
C LYS A 11 -2.64 6.51 10.64
N VAL A 12 -2.38 5.23 10.90
CA VAL A 12 -3.25 4.14 10.44
C VAL A 12 -4.33 3.79 11.48
N GLY A 13 -4.13 4.15 12.74
CA GLY A 13 -5.00 3.77 13.85
C GLY A 13 -4.58 2.43 14.48
N THR A 14 -5.14 2.08 15.63
CA THR A 14 -4.74 0.91 16.43
C THR A 14 -5.33 -0.41 15.95
N ALA A 15 -6.41 -0.37 15.16
CA ALA A 15 -7.15 -1.55 14.72
C ALA A 15 -6.58 -2.22 13.45
N ILE A 16 -5.69 -1.55 12.71
CA ILE A 16 -5.21 -2.03 11.41
C ILE A 16 -3.84 -2.68 11.57
N HIS A 17 -3.71 -3.89 11.03
CA HIS A 17 -2.44 -4.60 10.97
C HIS A 17 -1.69 -4.27 9.69
N LEU A 18 -0.36 -4.29 9.77
CA LEU A 18 0.53 -3.79 8.73
C LEU A 18 1.56 -4.86 8.36
N TRP A 19 1.76 -5.03 7.07
CA TRP A 19 2.91 -5.72 6.50
C TRP A 19 3.73 -4.75 5.66
N SER A 20 5.07 -4.84 5.70
CA SER A 20 5.95 -3.89 5.01
C SER A 20 7.28 -4.52 4.65
N LEU A 21 7.86 -4.01 3.57
CA LEU A 21 9.13 -4.42 2.99
C LEU A 21 10.08 -3.22 2.82
N PRO A 22 11.38 -3.44 2.57
CA PRO A 22 12.31 -2.36 2.25
C PRO A 22 11.90 -1.64 0.97
N ALA A 23 11.73 -0.31 1.02
CA ALA A 23 11.41 0.47 -0.17
C ALA A 23 12.58 0.49 -1.18
N ILE A 24 12.33 1.01 -2.38
CA ILE A 24 13.27 1.07 -3.52
C ILE A 24 13.61 -0.31 -4.07
N GLY A 25 14.31 -1.15 -3.31
CA GLY A 25 14.78 -2.47 -3.76
C GLY A 25 13.66 -3.48 -4.02
N THR A 26 12.49 -3.30 -3.39
CA THR A 26 11.30 -4.15 -3.60
C THR A 26 10.20 -3.44 -4.40
N CYS A 27 10.52 -2.34 -5.10
CA CYS A 27 9.54 -1.50 -5.81
C CYS A 27 9.81 -1.50 -7.33
N PRO A 28 9.59 -2.61 -8.05
CA PRO A 28 9.95 -2.74 -9.46
C PRO A 28 9.17 -1.76 -10.35
N GLY A 29 7.91 -1.47 -10.01
CA GLY A 29 7.08 -0.51 -10.74
C GLY A 29 7.28 0.96 -10.37
N SER A 30 8.27 1.30 -9.53
CA SER A 30 8.50 2.70 -9.12
C SER A 30 9.09 3.54 -10.26
N THR A 31 8.71 4.82 -10.29
CA THR A 31 9.27 5.84 -11.19
C THR A 31 10.38 6.62 -10.48
N GLU A 32 11.12 7.43 -11.22
CA GLU A 32 12.13 8.33 -10.65
C GLU A 32 11.51 9.33 -9.68
N GLN A 33 10.37 9.92 -10.05
CA GLN A 33 9.59 10.84 -9.20
C GLN A 33 9.18 10.16 -7.89
N CYS A 34 8.67 8.92 -7.94
CA CYS A 34 8.35 8.16 -6.74
C CYS A 34 9.56 7.93 -5.83
N ARG A 35 10.71 7.59 -6.43
CA ARG A 35 11.96 7.35 -5.67
C ARG A 35 12.45 8.65 -5.02
N SER A 36 12.38 9.79 -5.72
CA SER A 36 12.85 11.08 -5.21
C SER A 36 12.03 11.61 -4.03
N VAL A 37 10.71 11.33 -4.00
CA VAL A 37 9.82 11.74 -2.89
C VAL A 37 9.41 10.60 -1.95
N CYS A 38 10.08 9.44 -2.02
CA CYS A 38 9.69 8.25 -1.28
C CYS A 38 9.77 8.49 0.24
N TYR A 39 8.60 8.56 0.90
CA TYR A 39 8.54 8.78 2.35
C TYR A 39 9.20 7.64 3.17
N ALA A 40 9.33 6.45 2.57
CA ALA A 40 9.91 5.28 3.22
C ALA A 40 11.45 5.31 3.28
N ASN A 41 12.08 6.44 2.92
CA ASN A 41 13.51 6.70 3.11
C ASN A 41 13.80 7.76 4.17
N SER A 42 12.77 8.33 4.80
CA SER A 42 12.91 9.44 5.75
C SER A 42 12.19 9.18 7.08
N GLY A 43 12.43 10.03 8.07
CA GLY A 43 11.78 9.93 9.39
C GLY A 43 12.06 8.59 10.06
N HIS A 44 11.03 7.96 10.64
CA HIS A 44 11.18 6.67 11.32
C HIS A 44 11.72 5.55 10.41
N PHE A 45 11.49 5.61 9.10
CA PHE A 45 12.03 4.60 8.17
C PHE A 45 13.56 4.68 8.00
N ALA A 46 14.18 5.81 8.37
CA ALA A 46 15.63 5.97 8.33
C ALA A 46 16.33 5.25 9.49
N LEU A 47 15.61 4.94 10.59
CA LEU A 47 16.16 4.32 11.78
C LEU A 47 16.71 2.91 11.49
N PRO A 48 17.92 2.56 11.98
CA PRO A 48 18.53 1.26 11.72
C PRO A 48 17.65 0.07 12.10
N SER A 49 16.97 0.13 13.26
CA SER A 49 16.09 -0.93 13.75
C SER A 49 14.87 -1.16 12.84
N VAL A 50 14.36 -0.11 12.20
CA VAL A 50 13.27 -0.22 11.22
C VAL A 50 13.79 -0.83 9.92
N LYS A 51 14.96 -0.43 9.44
CA LYS A 51 15.60 -1.06 8.26
C LYS A 51 15.86 -2.55 8.47
N GLU A 52 16.41 -2.93 9.62
CA GLU A 52 16.59 -4.35 10.00
C GLU A 52 15.27 -5.11 10.02
N ARG A 53 14.22 -4.50 10.60
CA ARG A 53 12.88 -5.10 10.63
C ARG A 53 12.37 -5.36 9.21
N LEU A 54 12.47 -4.38 8.32
CA LEU A 54 12.02 -4.51 6.93
C LEU A 54 12.83 -5.56 6.17
N ASN A 55 14.16 -5.57 6.32
CA ASN A 55 15.02 -6.58 5.72
C ASN A 55 14.70 -7.99 6.23
N TRP A 56 14.38 -8.12 7.53
CA TRP A 56 13.92 -9.39 8.08
C TRP A 56 12.57 -9.81 7.46
N CYS A 57 11.61 -8.90 7.29
CA CYS A 57 10.33 -9.19 6.63
C CYS A 57 10.53 -9.63 5.17
N TYR A 58 11.44 -8.99 4.45
CA TYR A 58 11.83 -9.41 3.10
C TYR A 58 12.35 -10.85 3.09
N LYS A 59 13.30 -11.19 3.97
CA LYS A 59 13.77 -12.58 4.12
C LYS A 59 12.64 -13.55 4.46
N GLN A 60 11.63 -13.13 5.24
CA GLN A 60 10.47 -13.99 5.52
C GLN A 60 9.59 -14.20 4.28
N SER A 61 9.41 -13.18 3.45
CA SER A 61 8.59 -13.27 2.22
C SER A 61 9.14 -14.25 1.18
N LEU A 62 10.46 -14.49 1.21
CA LEU A 62 11.14 -15.43 0.31
C LEU A 62 10.96 -16.89 0.73
N ARG A 63 10.50 -17.16 1.95
CA ARG A 63 10.35 -18.54 2.44
C ARG A 63 9.19 -19.26 1.74
N LYS A 64 9.30 -20.58 1.63
CA LYS A 64 8.23 -21.46 1.12
C LYS A 64 7.03 -21.51 2.07
N ASP A 65 7.28 -21.46 3.38
CA ASP A 65 6.25 -21.49 4.43
C ASP A 65 5.66 -20.10 4.77
N PHE A 66 5.95 -19.08 3.98
CA PHE A 66 5.49 -17.71 4.25
C PHE A 66 3.96 -17.63 4.34
N VAL A 67 3.26 -18.25 3.39
CA VAL A 67 1.79 -18.25 3.32
C VAL A 67 1.18 -18.84 4.58
N SER A 68 1.56 -20.07 4.94
CA SER A 68 1.00 -20.77 6.10
C SER A 68 1.27 -20.03 7.41
N ARG A 69 2.47 -19.47 7.57
CA ARG A 69 2.83 -18.65 8.75
C ARG A 69 2.03 -17.35 8.81
N MET A 70 1.86 -16.66 7.68
CA MET A 70 1.08 -15.42 7.63
C MET A 70 -0.39 -15.69 7.94
N VAL A 71 -0.99 -16.72 7.34
CA VAL A 71 -2.38 -17.12 7.60
C VAL A 71 -2.59 -17.49 9.07
N SER A 72 -1.68 -18.28 9.65
CA SER A 72 -1.71 -18.65 11.07
C SER A 72 -1.63 -17.43 11.97
N GLU A 73 -0.71 -16.49 11.69
CA GLU A 73 -0.59 -15.27 12.47
C GLU A 73 -1.83 -14.37 12.35
N ILE A 74 -2.39 -14.21 11.15
CA ILE A 74 -3.62 -13.44 10.93
C ILE A 74 -4.78 -14.01 11.74
N ARG A 75 -4.98 -15.33 11.70
CA ARG A 75 -6.04 -16.01 12.47
C ARG A 75 -5.82 -15.84 13.97
N ARG A 76 -4.62 -16.13 14.45
CA ARG A 76 -4.26 -16.05 15.87
C ARG A 76 -4.44 -14.64 16.44
N LYS A 77 -4.18 -13.60 15.65
CA LYS A 77 -4.34 -12.19 16.06
C LYS A 77 -5.76 -11.66 15.85
N GLY A 78 -6.67 -12.41 15.23
CA GLY A 78 -8.01 -11.93 14.92
C GLY A 78 -8.01 -10.70 14.01
N VAL A 79 -7.11 -10.65 13.02
CA VAL A 79 -6.97 -9.46 12.16
C VAL A 79 -8.24 -9.22 11.35
N LEU A 80 -8.84 -8.05 11.52
CA LEU A 80 -10.01 -7.65 10.73
C LEU A 80 -9.63 -6.85 9.48
N VAL A 81 -8.62 -5.99 9.59
CA VAL A 81 -8.14 -5.15 8.49
C VAL A 81 -6.62 -5.25 8.40
N LEU A 82 -6.11 -5.58 7.21
CA LEU A 82 -4.69 -5.69 6.92
C LEU A 82 -4.30 -4.75 5.77
N ARG A 83 -3.40 -3.81 6.06
CA ARG A 83 -2.71 -3.04 5.03
C ARG A 83 -1.47 -3.80 4.57
N VAL A 84 -1.48 -4.19 3.30
CA VAL A 84 -0.30 -4.78 2.66
C VAL A 84 0.54 -3.64 2.08
N HIS A 85 1.84 -3.64 2.42
CA HIS A 85 2.85 -2.65 2.04
C HIS A 85 2.58 -1.22 2.55
N VAL A 86 3.00 -0.93 3.78
CA VAL A 86 3.24 0.47 4.20
C VAL A 86 4.52 1.02 3.56
N SER A 87 5.49 0.15 3.29
CA SER A 87 6.67 0.41 2.48
C SER A 87 7.01 -0.83 1.65
N GLY A 88 7.78 -0.64 0.57
CA GLY A 88 8.02 -1.66 -0.44
C GLY A 88 6.81 -1.88 -1.35
N ASP A 89 6.88 -2.88 -2.22
CA ASP A 89 5.80 -3.24 -3.14
C ASP A 89 5.84 -4.76 -3.44
N PHE A 90 4.97 -5.22 -4.33
CA PHE A 90 5.03 -6.55 -4.92
C PHE A 90 6.27 -6.66 -5.83
N PHE A 91 7.35 -7.28 -5.34
CA PHE A 91 8.66 -7.23 -6.02
C PHE A 91 8.85 -8.25 -7.15
N ASN A 92 8.07 -9.32 -7.17
CA ASN A 92 8.03 -10.30 -8.26
C ASN A 92 6.68 -11.04 -8.27
N LYS A 93 6.43 -11.80 -9.35
CA LYS A 93 5.20 -12.59 -9.52
C LYS A 93 4.97 -13.59 -8.39
N GLU A 94 5.98 -14.37 -8.00
CA GLU A 94 5.86 -15.40 -6.96
C GLU A 94 5.38 -14.81 -5.62
N TYR A 95 5.92 -13.65 -5.23
CA TYR A 95 5.52 -12.98 -4.01
C TYR A 95 4.11 -12.40 -4.09
N ALA A 96 3.69 -11.90 -5.26
CA ALA A 96 2.30 -11.50 -5.48
C ALA A 96 1.36 -12.71 -5.34
N GLU A 97 1.70 -13.86 -5.93
CA GLU A 97 0.90 -15.09 -5.83
C GLU A 97 0.75 -15.57 -4.38
N LYS A 98 1.79 -15.45 -3.56
CA LYS A 98 1.71 -15.73 -2.11
C LYS A 98 0.65 -14.87 -1.42
N TRP A 99 0.57 -13.58 -1.73
CA TRP A 99 -0.46 -12.70 -1.17
C TRP A 99 -1.85 -13.02 -1.70
N LEU A 100 -1.99 -13.36 -2.97
CA LEU A 100 -3.26 -13.80 -3.54
C LEU A 100 -3.78 -15.05 -2.81
N ASP A 101 -2.91 -16.03 -2.55
CA ASP A 101 -3.25 -17.24 -1.79
C ASP A 101 -3.68 -16.91 -0.34
N ILE A 102 -2.92 -16.06 0.36
CA ILE A 102 -3.28 -15.57 1.71
C ILE A 102 -4.69 -14.95 1.70
N MET A 103 -5.00 -14.08 0.73
CA MET A 103 -6.31 -13.41 0.63
C MET A 103 -7.45 -14.40 0.34
N ARG A 104 -7.22 -15.39 -0.52
CA ARG A 104 -8.19 -16.46 -0.82
C ARG A 104 -8.50 -17.32 0.41
N GLN A 105 -7.51 -17.60 1.25
CA GLN A 105 -7.69 -18.39 2.48
C GLN A 105 -8.35 -17.61 3.64
N LEU A 106 -8.45 -16.28 3.52
CA LEU A 106 -8.91 -15.38 4.57
C LEU A 106 -9.99 -14.40 4.08
N PRO A 107 -11.11 -14.88 3.48
CA PRO A 107 -12.11 -14.01 2.85
C PRO A 107 -12.85 -13.08 3.83
N ARG A 108 -12.77 -13.34 5.14
CA ARG A 108 -13.35 -12.50 6.19
C ARG A 108 -12.49 -11.29 6.57
N VAL A 109 -11.20 -11.30 6.21
CA VAL A 109 -10.27 -10.21 6.51
C VAL A 109 -10.35 -9.18 5.39
N ARG A 110 -10.40 -7.90 5.74
CA ARG A 110 -10.33 -6.82 4.75
C ARG A 110 -8.89 -6.47 4.43
N PHE A 111 -8.47 -6.74 3.21
CA PHE A 111 -7.16 -6.38 2.69
C PHE A 111 -7.23 -5.08 1.91
N TYR A 112 -6.20 -4.26 2.00
CA TYR A 112 -6.01 -3.17 1.06
C TYR A 112 -4.53 -2.86 0.84
N TRP A 113 -4.20 -2.37 -0.34
CA TRP A 113 -2.83 -2.06 -0.74
C TRP A 113 -2.80 -0.97 -1.81
N TYR A 114 -1.63 -0.33 -1.92
CA TYR A 114 -1.29 0.58 -3.00
C TYR A 114 -0.08 -0.01 -3.71
N SER A 115 -0.15 -0.16 -5.02
CA SER A 115 0.96 -0.73 -5.78
C SER A 115 1.23 0.09 -7.03
N ARG A 116 2.50 0.16 -7.42
CA ARG A 116 2.90 0.58 -8.78
C ARG A 116 3.36 -0.60 -9.63
N SER A 117 3.44 -1.77 -9.03
CA SER A 117 3.86 -3.00 -9.68
C SER A 117 2.82 -3.54 -10.66
N TRP A 118 1.65 -2.89 -10.77
CA TRP A 118 0.74 -3.06 -11.90
C TRP A 118 1.38 -2.68 -13.25
N ARG A 119 2.47 -1.90 -13.24
CA ARG A 119 3.28 -1.60 -14.43
C ARG A 119 4.19 -2.75 -14.87
N VAL A 120 4.31 -3.80 -14.05
CA VAL A 120 5.17 -4.95 -14.31
C VAL A 120 4.30 -6.06 -14.91
N PRO A 121 4.50 -6.44 -16.20
CA PRO A 121 3.59 -7.34 -16.93
C PRO A 121 3.34 -8.69 -16.26
N GLU A 122 4.35 -9.24 -15.59
CA GLU A 122 4.25 -10.53 -14.87
C GLU A 122 3.49 -10.43 -13.54
N ILE A 123 3.40 -9.24 -12.94
CA ILE A 123 2.75 -8.99 -11.64
C ILE A 123 1.30 -8.53 -11.83
N ALA A 124 1.04 -7.72 -12.86
CA ALA A 124 -0.26 -7.11 -13.10
C ALA A 124 -1.45 -8.11 -13.11
N PRO A 125 -1.37 -9.27 -13.79
CA PRO A 125 -2.47 -10.24 -13.79
C PRO A 125 -2.79 -10.81 -12.40
N VAL A 126 -1.79 -10.88 -11.51
CA VAL A 126 -1.99 -11.35 -10.14
C VAL A 126 -2.68 -10.27 -9.30
N LEU A 127 -2.31 -9.00 -9.50
CA LEU A 127 -2.96 -7.87 -8.83
C LEU A 127 -4.43 -7.71 -9.25
N GLU A 128 -4.73 -7.95 -10.52
CA GLU A 128 -6.11 -7.96 -11.03
C GLU A 128 -6.95 -9.07 -10.39
N GLN A 129 -6.38 -10.27 -10.25
CA GLN A 129 -7.02 -11.36 -9.50
C GLN A 129 -7.26 -10.99 -8.03
N MET A 130 -6.33 -10.27 -7.39
CA MET A 130 -6.55 -9.76 -6.03
C MET A 130 -7.67 -8.71 -6.01
N ALA A 131 -7.71 -7.79 -6.97
CA ALA A 131 -8.73 -6.74 -7.07
C ALA A 131 -10.14 -7.30 -7.25
N ALA A 132 -10.27 -8.44 -7.93
CA ALA A 132 -11.53 -9.16 -8.09
C ALA A 132 -12.06 -9.79 -6.78
N LEU A 133 -11.22 -9.97 -5.75
CA LEU A 133 -11.65 -10.53 -4.47
C LEU A 133 -12.48 -9.50 -3.68
N LYS A 134 -13.69 -9.89 -3.25
CA LYS A 134 -14.55 -9.04 -2.41
C LYS A 134 -13.88 -8.57 -1.11
N CYS A 135 -12.93 -9.34 -0.59
CA CYS A 135 -12.18 -9.04 0.63
C CYS A 135 -11.04 -8.03 0.42
N CYS A 136 -10.73 -7.65 -0.82
CA CYS A 136 -9.59 -6.81 -1.17
C CYS A 136 -10.02 -5.46 -1.76
N ARG A 137 -9.32 -4.39 -1.36
CA ARG A 137 -9.36 -3.07 -2.02
C ARG A 137 -8.01 -2.74 -2.63
N ALA A 138 -7.96 -2.81 -3.95
CA ALA A 138 -6.80 -2.56 -4.77
C ALA A 138 -6.72 -1.08 -5.16
N TRP A 139 -5.55 -0.48 -4.93
CA TRP A 139 -5.26 0.89 -5.38
C TRP A 139 -4.04 0.89 -6.29
N TYR A 140 -4.23 1.29 -7.55
CA TYR A 140 -3.12 1.59 -8.43
C TYR A 140 -2.57 2.95 -8.06
N SER A 141 -1.32 2.95 -7.61
CA SER A 141 -0.60 4.18 -7.31
C SER A 141 -0.06 4.77 -8.60
N LEU A 142 -0.35 6.04 -8.82
CA LEU A 142 0.02 6.79 -10.01
C LEU A 142 0.88 8.00 -9.63
N ASP A 143 1.59 8.55 -10.59
CA ASP A 143 2.09 9.92 -10.60
C ASP A 143 2.20 10.43 -12.04
N ARG A 144 2.84 11.59 -12.22
CA ARG A 144 3.06 12.19 -13.54
C ARG A 144 3.76 11.24 -14.51
N GLN A 145 4.77 10.52 -14.03
CA GLN A 145 5.61 9.66 -14.86
C GLN A 145 4.95 8.31 -15.15
N THR A 146 4.08 7.80 -14.28
CA THR A 146 3.31 6.58 -14.60
C THR A 146 2.25 6.84 -15.66
N GLY A 147 1.65 8.03 -15.65
CA GLY A 147 0.41 8.29 -16.38
C GLY A 147 -0.77 7.47 -15.85
N LEU A 148 -1.88 7.51 -16.58
CA LEU A 148 -3.04 6.64 -16.35
C LEU A 148 -2.80 5.25 -16.98
N PRO A 149 -3.31 4.17 -16.37
CA PRO A 149 -3.31 2.87 -17.03
C PRO A 149 -4.22 2.90 -18.27
N ALA A 150 -3.87 2.14 -19.31
CA ALA A 150 -4.66 2.10 -20.55
C ALA A 150 -6.10 1.63 -20.32
N THR A 151 -6.29 0.71 -19.36
CA THR A 151 -7.59 0.27 -18.87
C THR A 151 -7.52 0.13 -17.34
N VAL A 152 -8.62 0.48 -16.67
CA VAL A 152 -8.76 0.27 -15.22
C VAL A 152 -9.52 -1.04 -14.98
N PRO A 153 -8.89 -2.08 -14.42
CA PRO A 153 -9.58 -3.34 -14.17
C PRO A 153 -10.71 -3.17 -13.15
N PRO A 154 -11.81 -3.96 -13.24
CA PRO A 154 -12.89 -3.92 -12.27
C PRO A 154 -12.39 -4.13 -10.83
N GLY A 155 -12.85 -3.29 -9.91
CA GLY A 155 -12.47 -3.36 -8.49
C GLY A 155 -11.15 -2.65 -8.13
N VAL A 156 -10.44 -2.09 -9.12
CA VAL A 156 -9.28 -1.23 -8.91
C VAL A 156 -9.71 0.23 -8.76
N ARG A 157 -9.06 0.95 -7.84
CA ARG A 157 -9.17 2.39 -7.66
C ARG A 157 -7.85 3.09 -7.95
N LEU A 158 -7.88 4.37 -8.31
CA LEU A 158 -6.72 5.15 -8.68
C LEU A 158 -6.30 6.11 -7.57
N ALA A 159 -5.05 5.98 -7.12
CA ALA A 159 -4.45 6.83 -6.10
C ALA A 159 -3.27 7.63 -6.67
N TYR A 160 -3.41 8.94 -6.83
CA TYR A 160 -2.38 9.79 -7.41
C TYR A 160 -1.43 10.36 -6.36
N LEU A 161 -0.14 10.32 -6.63
CA LEU A 161 0.89 11.00 -5.84
C LEU A 161 1.30 12.31 -6.53
N GLN A 162 0.83 13.43 -6.02
CA GLN A 162 1.20 14.75 -6.52
C GLN A 162 2.50 15.22 -5.86
N ALA A 163 3.56 15.32 -6.67
CA ALA A 163 4.89 15.77 -6.26
C ALA A 163 5.25 17.19 -6.78
N GLU A 164 4.46 17.71 -7.71
CA GLU A 164 4.62 19.01 -8.39
C GLU A 164 3.29 19.79 -8.39
N ASP A 165 3.38 21.11 -8.50
CA ASP A 165 2.22 22.03 -8.53
C ASP A 165 1.71 22.14 -9.97
N GLN A 166 1.01 21.10 -10.43
CA GLN A 166 0.49 20.95 -11.79
C GLN A 166 -0.92 20.37 -11.75
N GLU A 167 -1.61 20.42 -12.89
CA GLU A 167 -2.98 19.92 -13.05
C GLU A 167 -3.12 18.44 -12.66
N GLU A 168 -4.20 18.17 -11.93
CA GLU A 168 -4.57 16.85 -11.45
C GLU A 168 -5.29 16.10 -12.58
N PRO A 169 -5.00 14.80 -12.81
CA PRO A 169 -5.81 13.99 -13.72
C PRO A 169 -7.29 14.01 -13.32
N GLU A 170 -8.20 14.14 -14.29
CA GLU A 170 -9.65 14.20 -14.02
C GLU A 170 -10.22 12.91 -13.40
N LEU A 171 -9.58 11.76 -13.63
CA LEU A 171 -10.05 10.43 -13.23
C LEU A 171 -9.26 9.89 -12.02
N LEU A 172 -9.53 10.41 -10.83
CA LEU A 172 -8.88 9.97 -9.58
C LEU A 172 -9.89 9.63 -8.48
N ASP A 173 -9.63 8.55 -7.74
CA ASP A 173 -10.39 8.18 -6.54
C ASP A 173 -9.79 8.74 -5.25
N LEU A 174 -8.48 8.99 -5.25
CA LEU A 174 -7.73 9.47 -4.09
C LEU A 174 -6.47 10.24 -4.50
N LEU A 175 -6.28 11.41 -3.88
CA LEU A 175 -5.10 12.26 -4.05
C LEU A 175 -4.21 12.21 -2.80
N PHE A 176 -2.93 11.95 -3.02
CA PHE A 176 -1.86 12.09 -2.03
C PHE A 176 -0.93 13.24 -2.43
N VAL A 177 -0.90 14.29 -1.62
CA VAL A 177 0.00 15.43 -1.85
C VAL A 177 1.26 15.34 -0.99
N VAL A 178 2.44 15.45 -1.61
CA VAL A 178 3.72 15.48 -0.90
C VAL A 178 3.77 16.62 0.12
N ARG A 179 4.56 16.46 1.18
CA ARG A 179 4.56 17.38 2.33
C ARG A 179 4.78 18.85 1.93
N LYS A 180 5.66 19.12 0.97
CA LYS A 180 5.98 20.47 0.48
C LYS A 180 4.80 21.19 -0.18
N LEU A 181 3.84 20.46 -0.74
CA LEU A 181 2.70 21.01 -1.50
C LEU A 181 1.38 21.01 -0.70
N ARG A 182 1.37 20.61 0.57
CA ARG A 182 0.13 20.51 1.35
C ARG A 182 -0.59 21.84 1.57
N ARG A 183 0.10 22.97 1.47
CA ARG A 183 -0.55 24.30 1.49
C ARG A 183 -1.38 24.54 0.23
N HIS A 184 -0.96 24.03 -0.92
CA HIS A 184 -1.71 24.08 -2.19
C HIS A 184 -2.89 23.10 -2.18
N ALA A 185 -2.71 21.94 -1.54
CA ALA A 185 -3.75 20.91 -1.36
C ALA A 185 -5.02 21.38 -0.63
N GLN A 186 -4.98 22.53 0.06
CA GLN A 186 -6.12 23.12 0.75
C GLN A 186 -7.21 23.64 -0.21
N ARG A 187 -6.90 23.74 -1.51
CA ARG A 187 -7.83 24.15 -2.57
C ARG A 187 -8.47 22.98 -3.32
N VAL A 188 -8.04 21.74 -3.02
CA VAL A 188 -8.56 20.52 -3.63
C VAL A 188 -9.83 20.08 -2.92
N SER A 189 -10.81 19.59 -3.68
CA SER A 189 -12.05 19.10 -3.10
C SER A 189 -11.79 17.92 -2.13
N LEU A 190 -12.39 17.97 -0.94
CA LEU A 190 -12.28 16.92 0.10
C LEU A 190 -12.65 15.49 -0.36
N PRO A 191 -13.55 15.26 -1.35
CA PRO A 191 -13.81 13.92 -1.87
C PRO A 191 -12.57 13.25 -2.47
N LEU A 192 -11.60 14.02 -2.94
CA LEU A 192 -10.37 13.50 -3.56
C LEU A 192 -9.23 13.40 -2.57
N LEU A 193 -9.06 14.36 -1.66
CA LEU A 193 -7.94 14.36 -0.71
C LEU A 193 -8.04 13.26 0.36
N CYS A 194 -6.89 12.74 0.82
CA CYS A 194 -6.84 11.85 1.99
C CYS A 194 -7.21 12.63 3.27
N PRO A 195 -8.23 12.19 4.05
CA PRO A 195 -8.67 12.90 5.27
C PRO A 195 -7.54 13.12 6.29
N HIS A 196 -6.65 12.14 6.47
CA HIS A 196 -5.50 12.28 7.37
C HIS A 196 -4.45 13.33 6.89
N GLN A 197 -4.39 13.62 5.59
CA GLN A 197 -3.54 14.70 5.08
C GLN A 197 -4.16 16.07 5.30
N ALA A 198 -5.50 16.16 5.30
CA ALA A 198 -6.24 17.38 5.63
C ALA A 198 -6.19 17.68 7.14
N ASP A 199 -6.51 16.69 7.99
CA ASP A 199 -6.46 16.79 9.45
C ASP A 199 -5.64 15.63 10.04
N LYS A 200 -4.61 15.95 10.82
CA LYS A 200 -3.73 14.97 11.47
C LYS A 200 -4.41 14.21 12.62
N ARG A 201 -5.54 14.70 13.12
CA ARG A 201 -6.38 14.04 14.14
C ARG A 201 -7.14 12.84 13.57
N GLU A 202 -7.44 12.87 12.28
CA GLU A 202 -8.03 11.74 11.56
C GLU A 202 -7.02 10.60 11.41
N ASN A 203 -7.48 9.36 11.34
CA ASN A 203 -6.65 8.20 11.02
C ASN A 203 -7.38 7.24 10.09
N CYS A 204 -6.65 6.31 9.47
CA CYS A 204 -7.25 5.38 8.50
C CYS A 204 -8.38 4.53 9.11
N GLY A 205 -8.21 4.07 10.36
CA GLY A 205 -9.24 3.30 11.07
C GLY A 205 -10.55 4.07 11.25
N ALA A 206 -10.48 5.37 11.52
CA ALA A 206 -11.64 6.24 11.65
C ALA A 206 -12.32 6.49 10.29
N CYS A 207 -11.57 6.97 9.29
CA CYS A 207 -12.17 7.40 8.03
C CYS A 207 -12.58 6.24 7.11
N GLY A 208 -11.91 5.09 7.18
CA GLY A 208 -12.25 3.89 6.43
C GLY A 208 -12.11 3.96 4.90
N LYS A 209 -11.83 5.14 4.32
CA LYS A 209 -11.87 5.43 2.88
C LYS A 209 -11.10 4.43 2.00
N CYS A 210 -10.02 3.86 2.52
CA CYS A 210 -9.10 3.02 1.77
C CYS A 210 -9.44 1.52 1.79
N PHE A 211 -10.28 1.07 2.72
CA PHE A 211 -10.55 -0.35 2.95
C PHE A 211 -12.02 -0.71 3.12
N ARG A 212 -12.92 0.26 3.38
CA ARG A 212 -14.37 -0.01 3.44
C ARG A 212 -14.94 -0.36 2.07
#